data_AF-C6BVY5-F1
#
_entry.id   AF-C6BVY5-F1
#
_cell.length_a   1.000
_cell.length_b   1.000
_cell.length_c   1.000
_cell.angle_alpha   90.00
_cell.angle_beta   90.00
_cell.angle_gamma   90.00
#
_symmetry.space_group_name_H-M   'P 1'
#
loop_
_entity.id
_entity.type
_entity.pdbx_description
1 polymer ?
#
loop_
_entity_poly.entity_id
_entity_poly.type
_entity_poly.pdbx_seq_one_letter_code
_entity_poly.pdbx_strand_id
1 'polypeptide(L)'
;MIPIGTILTFIGSGKGKLVLGLAAGLVLIAGFLIWVSVLKFDIAQLQGVVSDRDSDISHLESDIAGYKLQVRNRDTEIGKLKESGNQTARVIAGLKGQLEESKDNARWYRQKHDKAARLLQEARNYPATNSTGVISNEKSRLAAKFINGVLGVRPETAQQN
;
A
#
# COMPACT_ATOMS: atom_id res chain seq x y z
N MET A 1 11.75 -57.14 30.80
CA MET A 1 11.03 -57.20 32.09
C MET A 1 11.28 -58.56 32.71
N ILE A 2 12.11 -58.64 33.75
CA ILE A 2 12.23 -59.88 34.53
C ILE A 2 11.08 -59.86 35.54
N PRO A 3 10.20 -60.87 35.58
CA PRO A 3 9.00 -60.83 36.41
C PRO A 3 9.37 -60.89 37.90
N ILE A 4 8.82 -59.94 38.67
CA ILE A 4 9.05 -59.75 40.12
C ILE A 4 8.47 -60.92 40.95
N GLY A 5 7.65 -61.79 40.35
CA GLY A 5 6.84 -62.79 41.06
C GLY A 5 7.53 -64.07 41.53
N THR A 6 8.83 -64.29 41.31
CA THR A 6 9.46 -65.60 41.60
C THR A 6 10.59 -65.58 42.64
N ILE A 7 10.89 -64.44 43.25
CA ILE A 7 12.06 -64.30 44.14
C ILE A 7 11.60 -64.08 45.59
N LEU A 8 10.83 -64.99 46.18
CA LEU A 8 10.64 -64.98 47.65
C LEU A 8 10.15 -66.30 48.26
N THR A 9 10.74 -67.43 47.88
CA THR A 9 10.48 -68.71 48.58
C THR A 9 11.77 -69.45 48.88
N PHE A 10 12.68 -68.86 49.65
CA PHE A 10 13.83 -69.63 50.17
C PHE A 10 14.33 -69.08 51.52
N ILE A 11 13.44 -69.02 52.52
CA ILE A 11 13.81 -68.81 53.93
C ILE A 11 13.87 -70.19 54.60
N GLY A 12 15.08 -70.75 54.76
CA GLY A 12 15.33 -72.03 55.44
C GLY A 12 16.70 -72.03 56.14
N SER A 13 16.76 -72.63 57.33
CA SER A 13 17.71 -72.45 58.45
C SER A 13 19.15 -72.97 58.24
N GLY A 14 19.79 -72.73 57.08
CA GLY A 14 21.18 -73.16 56.80
C GLY A 14 22.12 -72.02 56.37
N LYS A 15 23.34 -71.98 56.93
CA LYS A 15 24.37 -70.94 56.70
C LYS A 15 24.69 -70.69 55.21
N GLY A 16 24.62 -71.72 54.35
CA GLY A 16 24.89 -71.58 52.90
C GLY A 16 23.82 -70.83 52.10
N LYS A 17 22.56 -70.83 52.55
CA LYS A 17 21.45 -70.14 51.85
C LYS A 17 21.38 -68.65 52.20
N LEU A 18 21.81 -68.28 53.42
CA LEU A 18 21.95 -66.88 53.85
C LEU A 18 22.97 -66.13 52.98
N VAL A 19 24.11 -66.78 52.69
CA VAL A 19 25.15 -66.22 51.81
C VAL A 19 24.62 -66.04 50.39
N LEU A 20 23.83 -67.00 49.89
CA LEU A 20 23.23 -66.92 48.55
C LEU A 20 22.15 -65.84 48.45
N GLY A 21 21.31 -65.69 49.48
CA GLY A 21 20.30 -64.63 49.56
C GLY A 21 20.92 -63.23 49.67
N LEU A 22 21.99 -63.08 50.44
CA LEU A 22 22.78 -61.84 50.50
C LEU A 22 23.41 -61.50 49.15
N ALA A 23 24.03 -62.48 48.49
CA ALA A 23 24.62 -62.26 47.17
C ALA A 23 23.57 -61.84 46.12
N ALA A 24 22.40 -62.49 46.09
CA ALA A 24 21.31 -62.11 45.20
C ALA A 24 20.76 -60.71 45.51
N GLY A 25 20.62 -60.36 46.80
CA GLY A 25 20.23 -59.01 47.23
C GLY A 25 21.20 -57.93 46.77
N LEU A 26 22.51 -58.17 46.91
CA LEU A 26 23.54 -57.24 46.44
C LEU A 26 23.51 -57.03 44.92
N VAL A 27 23.27 -58.09 44.14
CA VAL A 27 23.12 -57.99 42.68
C VAL A 27 21.92 -57.14 42.29
N LEU A 28 20.77 -57.31 42.97
CA LEU A 28 19.59 -56.50 42.71
C LEU A 28 19.81 -55.02 43.07
N ILE A 29 20.46 -54.75 44.20
CA ILE A 29 20.82 -53.39 44.60
C ILE A 29 21.75 -52.75 43.57
N ALA A 30 22.77 -53.46 43.09
CA ALA A 30 23.67 -52.96 42.07
C ALA A 30 22.93 -52.64 40.75
N GLY A 31 22.04 -53.54 40.30
CA GLY A 31 21.21 -53.30 39.11
C GLY A 31 20.29 -52.09 39.27
N PHE A 32 19.69 -51.91 40.43
CA PHE A 32 18.86 -50.75 40.74
C PHE A 32 19.67 -49.44 40.72
N LEU A 33 20.87 -49.42 41.30
CA LEU A 33 21.75 -48.25 41.28
C LEU A 33 22.15 -47.85 39.86
N ILE A 34 22.44 -48.83 39.00
CA ILE A 34 22.73 -48.58 37.58
C ILE A 34 21.53 -47.94 36.90
N TRP A 35 20.32 -48.49 37.09
CA TRP A 35 19.10 -47.94 36.51
C TRP A 35 18.82 -46.51 36.98
N VAL A 36 18.98 -46.23 38.28
CA VAL A 36 18.87 -44.86 38.82
C VAL A 36 19.90 -43.93 38.18
N SER A 37 21.12 -44.40 37.94
CA SER A 37 22.16 -43.59 37.27
C SER A 37 21.79 -43.26 35.83
N VAL A 38 21.25 -44.22 35.08
CA VAL A 38 20.74 -44.01 33.71
C VAL A 38 19.60 -42.99 33.72
N LEU A 39 18.63 -43.14 34.64
CA LEU A 39 17.50 -42.22 34.72
C LEU A 39 17.94 -40.79 35.05
N LYS A 40 18.94 -40.60 35.92
CA LYS A 40 19.52 -39.28 36.20
C LYS A 40 20.17 -38.66 34.98
N PHE A 41 20.85 -39.46 34.18
CA PHE A 41 21.48 -39.01 32.94
C PHE A 41 20.42 -38.57 31.92
N ASP A 42 19.38 -39.37 31.72
CA ASP A 42 18.27 -39.03 30.82
C ASP A 42 17.55 -37.75 31.26
N ILE A 43 17.31 -37.59 32.57
CA ILE A 43 16.74 -36.35 33.13
C ILE A 43 17.63 -35.15 32.82
N ALA A 44 18.96 -35.26 33.01
CA ALA A 44 19.88 -34.17 32.72
C ALA A 44 19.89 -33.80 31.23
N GLN A 45 19.82 -34.78 30.33
CA GLN A 45 19.70 -34.51 28.89
C GLN A 45 18.38 -33.80 28.55
N LEU A 46 17.25 -34.27 29.09
CA LEU A 46 15.94 -33.65 28.88
C LEU A 46 15.92 -32.21 29.39
N GLN A 47 16.55 -31.92 30.53
CA GLN A 47 16.70 -30.56 31.04
C GLN A 47 17.49 -29.67 30.08
N GLY A 48 18.57 -30.18 29.47
CA GLY A 48 19.31 -29.47 28.42
C GLY A 48 18.43 -29.14 27.22
N VAL A 49 17.71 -30.14 26.69
CA VAL A 49 16.79 -29.94 25.55
C VAL A 49 15.69 -28.93 25.86
N VAL A 50 15.13 -28.95 27.08
CA VAL A 50 14.12 -27.97 27.50
C VAL A 50 14.72 -26.56 27.55
N SER A 51 15.92 -26.41 28.12
CA SER A 51 16.62 -25.12 28.17
C SER A 51 16.90 -24.55 26.78
N ASP A 52 17.34 -25.39 25.84
CA ASP A 52 17.58 -24.98 24.46
C ASP A 52 16.28 -24.52 23.77
N ARG A 53 15.19 -25.26 23.99
CA ARG A 53 13.86 -24.89 23.47
C ARG A 53 13.33 -23.59 24.06
N ASP A 54 13.55 -23.34 25.34
CA ASP A 54 13.16 -22.08 25.97
C ASP A 54 13.91 -20.89 25.35
N SER A 55 15.20 -21.09 25.03
CA SER A 55 16.01 -20.11 24.29
C SER A 55 15.44 -19.86 22.89
N ASP A 56 15.14 -20.92 22.13
CA ASP A 56 14.56 -20.81 20.79
C ASP A 56 13.20 -20.08 20.82
N ILE A 57 12.35 -20.39 21.80
CA ILE A 57 11.06 -19.71 21.99
C ILE A 57 11.28 -18.22 22.22
N SER A 58 12.22 -17.84 23.09
CA SER A 58 12.52 -16.43 23.36
C SER A 58 13.00 -15.68 22.10
N HIS A 59 13.84 -16.32 21.28
CA HIS A 59 14.26 -15.76 20.00
C HIS A 59 13.08 -15.57 19.04
N LEU A 60 12.23 -16.59 18.89
CA LEU A 60 11.04 -16.51 18.04
C LEU A 60 10.05 -15.43 18.50
N GLU A 61 9.88 -15.24 19.80
CA GLU A 61 9.06 -14.14 20.34
C GLU A 61 9.60 -12.77 19.95
N SER A 62 10.93 -12.60 20.00
CA SER A 62 11.61 -11.38 19.57
C SER A 62 11.40 -11.12 18.07
N ASP A 63 11.59 -12.14 17.25
CA ASP A 63 11.37 -12.07 15.80
C ASP A 63 9.91 -11.71 15.47
N ILE A 64 8.95 -12.34 16.14
CA ILE A 64 7.51 -12.03 15.98
C ILE A 64 7.22 -10.57 16.35
N ALA A 65 7.80 -10.05 17.43
CA ALA A 65 7.66 -8.65 17.81
C ALA A 65 8.25 -7.71 16.73
N GLY A 66 9.42 -8.06 16.19
CA GLY A 66 10.06 -7.35 15.08
C GLY A 66 9.18 -7.33 13.81
N TYR A 67 8.64 -8.49 13.40
CA TYR A 67 7.76 -8.57 12.24
C TYR A 67 6.45 -7.78 12.43
N LYS A 68 5.85 -7.81 13.63
CA LYS A 68 4.66 -6.99 13.93
C LYS A 68 4.93 -5.50 13.74
N LEU A 69 6.10 -5.01 14.15
CA LEU A 69 6.48 -3.61 13.95
C LEU A 69 6.66 -3.29 12.47
N GLN A 70 7.32 -4.18 11.71
CA GLN A 70 7.51 -4.00 10.27
C GLN A 70 6.17 -3.95 9.51
N VAL A 71 5.22 -4.82 9.86
CA VAL A 71 3.87 -4.82 9.27
C VAL A 71 3.16 -3.48 9.52
N ARG A 72 3.17 -2.99 10.78
CA ARG A 72 2.55 -1.70 11.12
C ARG A 72 3.16 -0.52 10.34
N ASN A 73 4.49 -0.54 10.17
CA ASN A 73 5.18 0.49 9.40
C ASN A 73 4.77 0.45 7.92
N ARG A 74 4.68 -0.74 7.33
CA ARG A 74 4.20 -0.92 5.95
C ARG A 74 2.74 -0.49 5.78
N ASP A 75 1.85 -0.81 6.73
CA ASP A 75 0.46 -0.35 6.69
C ASP A 75 0.37 1.19 6.68
N THR A 76 1.22 1.85 7.46
CA THR A 76 1.32 3.31 7.48
C THR A 76 1.78 3.87 6.14
N GLU A 77 2.77 3.24 5.51
CA GLU A 77 3.29 3.64 4.20
C GLU A 77 2.24 3.44 3.09
N ILE A 78 1.54 2.30 3.09
CA ILE A 78 0.42 2.01 2.19
C ILE A 78 -0.66 3.09 2.33
N GLY A 79 -1.00 3.50 3.56
CA GLY A 79 -1.93 4.60 3.82
C GLY A 79 -1.51 5.91 3.17
N LYS A 80 -0.22 6.30 3.31
CA LYS A 80 0.34 7.51 2.69
C LYS A 80 0.30 7.45 1.17
N LEU A 81 0.66 6.31 0.58
CA LEU A 81 0.64 6.11 -0.87
C LEU A 81 -0.79 6.21 -1.43
N LYS A 82 -1.78 5.65 -0.73
CA LYS A 82 -3.18 5.75 -1.12
C LYS A 82 -3.68 7.20 -1.11
N GLU A 83 -3.32 7.98 -0.10
CA GLU A 83 -3.68 9.40 -0.05
C GLU A 83 -3.01 10.19 -1.19
N SER A 84 -1.72 9.95 -1.45
CA SER A 84 -1.00 10.57 -2.58
C SER A 84 -1.64 10.22 -3.94
N GLY A 85 -2.06 8.97 -4.13
CA GLY A 85 -2.79 8.53 -5.31
C GLY A 85 -4.12 9.27 -5.49
N ASN A 86 -4.89 9.44 -4.41
CA ASN A 86 -6.15 10.20 -4.43
C ASN A 86 -5.93 11.67 -4.80
N GLN A 87 -4.90 12.32 -4.23
CA GLN A 87 -4.57 13.71 -4.55
C GLN A 87 -4.18 13.85 -6.03
N THR A 88 -3.36 12.93 -6.54
CA THR A 88 -2.96 12.90 -7.95
C THR A 88 -4.17 12.74 -8.87
N ALA A 89 -5.12 11.86 -8.53
CA ALA A 89 -6.35 11.68 -9.30
C ALA A 89 -7.20 12.96 -9.36
N ARG A 90 -7.29 13.71 -8.25
CA ARG A 90 -7.99 15.02 -8.22
C ARG A 90 -7.31 16.05 -9.10
N VAL A 91 -5.98 16.14 -9.04
CA VAL A 91 -5.20 17.05 -9.90
C VAL A 91 -5.42 16.72 -11.38
N ILE A 92 -5.36 15.44 -11.76
CA ILE A 92 -5.61 15.00 -13.15
C ILE A 92 -7.02 15.39 -13.60
N ALA A 93 -8.04 15.17 -12.76
CA ALA A 93 -9.42 15.56 -13.08
C ALA A 93 -9.55 17.07 -13.28
N GLY A 94 -8.92 17.87 -12.41
CA GLY A 94 -8.90 19.33 -12.53
C GLY A 94 -8.21 19.82 -13.81
N LEU A 95 -7.03 19.28 -14.13
CA LEU A 95 -6.31 19.60 -15.37
C LEU A 95 -7.09 19.22 -16.62
N LYS A 96 -7.79 18.07 -16.59
CA LYS A 96 -8.67 17.65 -17.68
C LYS A 96 -9.82 18.64 -17.90
N GLY A 97 -10.42 19.14 -16.82
CA GLY A 97 -11.45 20.19 -16.90
C GLY A 97 -10.94 21.48 -17.54
N GLN A 98 -9.79 21.98 -17.08
CA GLN A 98 -9.14 23.17 -17.64
C GLN A 98 -8.77 23.00 -19.11
N LEU A 99 -8.34 21.80 -19.51
CA LEU A 99 -8.01 21.51 -20.90
C LEU A 99 -9.24 21.58 -21.81
N GLU A 100 -10.38 21.04 -21.39
CA GLU A 100 -11.62 21.11 -22.17
C GLU A 100 -12.15 22.55 -22.28
N GLU A 101 -12.10 23.32 -21.18
CA GLU A 101 -12.44 24.76 -21.22
C GLU A 101 -11.51 25.53 -22.18
N SER A 102 -10.21 25.27 -22.12
CA SER A 102 -9.24 25.88 -23.03
C SER A 102 -9.53 25.53 -24.50
N LYS A 103 -9.90 24.27 -24.79
CA LYS A 103 -10.31 23.84 -26.13
C LYS A 103 -11.59 24.55 -26.58
N ASP A 104 -12.58 24.70 -25.71
CA ASP A 104 -13.82 25.43 -26.02
C ASP A 104 -13.55 26.91 -26.32
N ASN A 105 -12.72 27.55 -25.51
CA ASN A 105 -12.29 28.93 -25.76
C ASN A 105 -11.56 29.05 -27.09
N ALA A 106 -10.63 28.13 -27.39
CA ALA A 106 -9.93 28.11 -28.68
C ALA A 106 -10.89 27.92 -29.86
N ARG A 107 -11.90 27.05 -29.73
CA ARG A 107 -12.97 26.87 -30.74
C ARG A 107 -13.76 28.17 -30.93
N TRP A 108 -14.15 28.83 -29.86
CA TRP A 108 -14.88 30.10 -29.89
C TRP A 108 -14.07 31.19 -30.63
N TYR A 109 -12.79 31.36 -30.29
CA TYR A 109 -11.92 32.32 -30.96
C TYR A 109 -11.77 32.03 -32.45
N ARG A 110 -11.59 30.76 -32.84
CA ARG A 110 -11.54 30.35 -34.26
C ARG A 110 -12.82 30.71 -35.01
N GLN A 111 -13.99 30.40 -34.45
CA GLN A 111 -15.27 30.74 -35.08
C GLN A 111 -15.44 32.26 -35.27
N LYS A 112 -15.04 33.06 -34.28
CA LYS A 112 -15.07 34.52 -34.37
C LYS A 112 -14.12 35.03 -35.44
N HIS A 113 -12.92 34.49 -35.51
CA HIS A 113 -11.93 34.82 -36.53
C HIS A 113 -12.43 34.48 -37.94
N ASP A 114 -12.97 33.28 -38.16
CA ASP A 114 -13.49 32.86 -39.47
C ASP A 114 -14.66 33.75 -39.93
N LYS A 115 -15.55 34.13 -39.01
CA LYS A 115 -16.65 35.05 -39.31
C LYS A 115 -16.14 36.46 -39.64
N ALA A 116 -15.14 36.96 -38.90
CA ALA A 116 -14.51 38.25 -39.20
C ALA A 116 -13.88 38.24 -40.60
N ALA A 117 -13.11 37.19 -40.92
CA ALA A 117 -12.45 37.04 -42.22
C ALA A 117 -13.46 37.03 -43.38
N ARG A 118 -14.58 36.30 -43.25
CA ARG A 118 -15.66 36.29 -44.25
C ARG A 118 -16.29 37.68 -44.43
N LEU A 119 -16.65 38.35 -43.33
CA LEU A 119 -17.25 39.69 -43.40
C LEU A 119 -16.31 40.72 -44.02
N LEU A 120 -15.01 40.65 -43.73
CA LEU A 120 -13.99 41.50 -44.34
C LEU A 120 -13.83 41.23 -45.83
N GLN A 121 -13.80 39.96 -46.24
CA GLN A 121 -13.73 39.57 -47.64
C GLN A 121 -14.97 40.04 -48.41
N GLU A 122 -16.16 39.88 -47.83
CA GLU A 122 -17.40 40.39 -48.41
C GLU A 122 -17.40 41.92 -48.54
N ALA A 123 -16.98 42.64 -47.50
CA ALA A 123 -16.90 44.10 -47.51
C ALA A 123 -15.89 44.62 -48.56
N ARG A 124 -14.79 43.91 -48.81
CA ARG A 124 -13.79 44.27 -49.83
C ARG A 124 -14.37 44.27 -51.25
N ASN A 125 -15.41 43.48 -51.52
CA ASN A 125 -16.06 43.39 -52.83
C ASN A 125 -17.08 44.52 -53.08
N TYR A 126 -17.26 45.46 -52.16
CA TYR A 126 -18.16 46.61 -52.31
C TYR A 126 -17.44 47.94 -51.99
N PRO A 127 -17.83 49.07 -52.60
CA PRO A 127 -17.27 50.36 -52.25
C PRO A 127 -17.53 50.67 -50.76
N ALA A 128 -16.46 50.95 -50.02
CA ALA A 128 -16.48 51.08 -48.56
C ALA A 128 -17.34 52.26 -48.07
N THR A 129 -17.46 53.30 -48.89
CA THR A 129 -18.23 54.51 -48.60
C THR A 129 -18.94 55.02 -49.84
N ASN A 130 -20.09 55.66 -49.65
CA ASN A 130 -20.65 56.53 -50.69
C ASN A 130 -19.85 57.85 -50.78
N SER A 131 -20.26 58.74 -51.68
CA SER A 131 -19.67 60.07 -51.86
C SER A 131 -19.71 60.97 -50.62
N THR A 132 -20.43 60.59 -49.55
CA THR A 132 -20.48 61.33 -48.27
C THR A 132 -19.58 60.72 -47.18
N GLY A 133 -18.77 59.70 -47.50
CA GLY A 133 -17.88 59.04 -46.54
C GLY A 133 -18.59 58.09 -45.56
N VAL A 134 -19.90 57.85 -45.74
CA VAL A 134 -20.68 56.95 -44.90
C VAL A 134 -20.62 55.54 -45.48
N ILE A 135 -20.46 54.53 -44.61
CA ILE A 135 -20.55 53.12 -45.02
C ILE A 135 -21.92 52.87 -45.63
N SER A 136 -21.95 52.77 -46.96
CA SER A 136 -23.20 52.75 -47.74
C SER A 136 -23.78 51.35 -47.94
N ASN A 137 -22.97 50.32 -47.71
CA ASN A 137 -23.38 48.93 -47.89
C ASN A 137 -23.65 48.25 -46.53
N GLU A 138 -24.80 47.59 -46.41
CA GLU A 138 -25.23 46.89 -45.19
C GLU A 138 -24.23 45.80 -44.74
N LYS A 139 -23.56 45.12 -45.68
CA LYS A 139 -22.52 44.11 -45.37
C LYS A 139 -21.29 44.73 -44.72
N SER A 140 -20.84 45.88 -45.21
CA SER A 140 -19.73 46.65 -44.61
C SER A 140 -20.12 47.18 -43.23
N ARG A 141 -21.40 47.56 -43.04
CA ARG A 141 -21.95 47.99 -41.75
C ARG A 141 -22.01 46.84 -40.73
N LEU A 142 -22.40 45.64 -41.18
CA LEU A 142 -22.39 44.42 -40.37
C LEU A 142 -20.97 44.03 -39.96
N ALA A 143 -20.00 44.13 -40.87
CA ALA A 143 -18.59 43.87 -40.60
C ALA A 143 -18.06 44.83 -39.52
N ALA A 144 -18.29 46.14 -39.67
CA ALA A 144 -17.90 47.14 -38.68
C ALA A 144 -18.57 46.89 -37.31
N LYS A 145 -19.87 46.57 -37.28
CA LYS A 145 -20.59 46.25 -36.04
C LYS A 145 -20.06 44.98 -35.37
N PHE A 146 -19.73 43.95 -36.15
CA PHE A 146 -19.16 42.71 -35.62
C PHE A 146 -17.76 42.93 -35.05
N ILE A 147 -16.90 43.67 -35.75
CA ILE A 147 -15.54 43.99 -35.29
C ILE A 147 -15.61 44.82 -34.00
N ASN A 148 -16.44 45.87 -33.94
CA ASN A 148 -16.62 46.68 -32.72
C ASN A 148 -17.19 45.86 -31.55
N GLY A 149 -18.12 44.93 -31.83
CA GLY A 149 -18.71 44.06 -30.81
C GLY A 149 -17.79 42.94 -30.33
N VAL A 150 -16.83 42.50 -31.15
CA VAL A 150 -15.87 41.43 -30.81
C VAL A 150 -14.59 42.00 -30.17
N LEU A 151 -14.11 43.15 -30.64
CA LEU A 151 -12.91 43.81 -30.09
C LEU A 151 -13.21 44.78 -28.95
N GLY A 152 -14.48 45.03 -28.64
CA GLY A 152 -14.88 45.95 -27.58
C GLY A 152 -14.53 47.42 -27.87
N VAL A 153 -14.18 47.76 -29.11
CA VAL A 153 -13.92 49.15 -29.51
C VAL A 153 -15.28 49.85 -29.65
N ARG A 154 -15.75 50.44 -28.55
CA ARG A 154 -16.82 51.43 -28.60
C ARG A 154 -16.30 52.62 -29.44
N PRO A 155 -16.99 53.03 -30.52
CA PRO A 155 -16.75 54.36 -31.06
C PRO A 155 -17.33 55.36 -30.05
N GLU A 156 -16.52 55.82 -29.10
CA GLU A 156 -16.75 57.11 -28.46
C GLU A 156 -16.69 58.17 -29.55
N THR A 157 -17.60 59.14 -29.49
CA THR A 157 -17.72 60.30 -30.37
C THR A 157 -18.43 60.07 -31.72
N ALA A 158 -19.76 59.95 -31.66
CA ALA A 158 -20.62 60.43 -32.75
C ALA A 158 -22.02 60.81 -32.25
N GLN A 159 -22.09 61.56 -31.14
CA GLN A 159 -23.24 62.41 -30.80
C GLN A 159 -22.72 63.69 -30.15
N GLN A 160 -22.34 64.64 -30.99
CA GLN A 160 -22.50 66.05 -30.71
C GLN A 160 -23.54 66.58 -31.70
N ASN A 161 -24.46 67.38 -31.16
CA ASN A 161 -25.65 68.01 -31.73
C ASN A 161 -26.94 67.19 -31.63
#